data_AF-A0A640WHS3-F1
#
_entry.id   AF-A0A640WHS3-F1
#
_cell.length_a   1.000
_cell.length_b   1.000
_cell.length_c   1.000
_cell.angle_alpha   90.00
_cell.angle_beta   90.00
_cell.angle_gamma   90.00
#
_symmetry.space_group_name_H-M   'P 1'
#
loop_
_entity.id
_entity.type
_entity.pdbx_description
1 polymer ?
#
loop_
_entity_poly.entity_id
_entity_poly.type
_entity_poly.pdbx_seq_one_letter_code
_entity_poly.pdbx_strand_id
1 'polypeptide(L)' 'MIRLERNILDQANTHLRALEDHVLDQDGGHQAIMISGQLKALFSLAKLRDSGMSDECAGMLEEIERRANILVSRLPE' A
#
# COMPACT_ATOMS: atom_id res chain seq x y z
N MET A 1 0.43 19.33 3.65
CA MET A 1 -0.21 18.03 3.90
C MET A 1 -1.53 18.21 4.65
N ILE A 2 -2.64 17.90 3.98
CA ILE A 2 -4.03 17.94 4.43
C ILE A 2 -4.32 16.67 5.26
N ARG A 3 -5.30 16.71 6.16
CA ARG A 3 -5.71 15.56 7.01
C ARG A 3 -5.94 14.26 6.23
N LEU A 4 -6.50 14.35 5.02
CA LEU A 4 -6.79 13.21 4.18
C LEU A 4 -5.51 12.53 3.64
N GLU A 5 -4.55 13.32 3.14
CA GLU A 5 -3.26 12.82 2.65
C GLU A 5 -2.50 12.05 3.73
N ARG A 6 -2.42 12.64 4.93
CA ARG A 6 -1.78 12.00 6.08
C ARG A 6 -2.49 10.70 6.46
N ASN A 7 -3.82 10.67 6.42
CA ASN A 7 -4.58 9.47 6.77
C ASN A 7 -4.39 8.35 5.75
N ILE A 8 -4.33 8.67 4.46
CA ILE A 8 -4.09 7.69 3.39
C ILE A 8 -2.66 7.14 3.48
N LEU A 9 -1.67 8.00 3.73
CA LEU A 9 -0.29 7.56 3.93
C LEU A 9 -0.13 6.70 5.18
N ASP A 10 -0.80 7.05 6.28
CA ASP A 10 -0.77 6.27 7.51
C ASP A 10 -1.35 4.86 7.27
N GLN A 11 -2.53 4.77 6.64
CA GLN A 11 -3.14 3.50 6.24
C GLN A 11 -2.23 2.69 5.31
N ALA A 12 -1.66 3.32 4.28
CA ALA A 12 -0.77 2.66 3.34
C ALA A 12 0.49 2.11 4.03
N ASN A 13 1.04 2.83 5.01
CA ASN A 13 2.17 2.35 5.81
C ASN A 13 1.78 1.19 6.73
N THR A 14 0.61 1.25 7.37
CA THR A 14 0.10 0.14 8.20
C THR A 14 -0.08 -1.12 7.38
N HIS A 15 -0.71 -1.02 6.21
CA HIS A 15 -0.88 -2.16 5.32
C HIS A 15 0.45 -2.68 4.77
N LEU A 16 1.40 -1.80 4.43
CA LEU A 16 2.73 -2.23 3.98
C LEU A 16 3.45 -3.03 5.07
N ARG A 17 3.42 -2.58 6.33
CA ARG A 17 4.01 -3.34 7.45
C ARG A 17 3.34 -4.68 7.66
N ALA A 18 2.01 -4.72 7.60
CA ALA A 18 1.28 -5.98 7.73
C ALA A 18 1.60 -6.93 6.57
N LEU A 19 1.75 -6.40 5.35
CA LEU A 19 2.20 -7.18 4.20
C LEU A 19 3.61 -7.74 4.41
N GLU A 20 4.55 -6.92 4.89
CA GLU A 20 5.90 -7.37 5.23
C GLU A 20 5.87 -8.51 6.26
N ASP A 21 5.06 -8.39 7.30
CA ASP A 21 4.90 -9.41 8.35
C ASP A 21 4.33 -10.73 7.79
N HIS A 22 3.24 -10.66 7.02
CA HIS A 22 2.58 -11.84 6.46
C HIS A 22 3.35 -12.50 5.30
N VAL A 23 4.20 -11.76 4.58
CA VAL A 23 5.08 -12.34 3.55
C VAL A 23 6.23 -13.12 4.19
N LEU A 24 6.65 -12.74 5.40
CA LEU A 24 7.66 -13.46 6.17
C LEU A 24 7.09 -14.69 6.88
N ASP A 25 5.79 -14.69 7.18
CA ASP A 25 5.08 -15.82 7.76
C ASP A 25 4.67 -16.85 6.70
N GLN A 26 5.01 -18.13 6.92
CA GLN A 26 4.80 -19.19 5.93
C GLN A 26 3.32 -19.54 5.68
N ASP A 27 2.40 -19.16 6.58
CA ASP A 27 0.95 -19.37 6.45
C ASP A 27 0.22 -18.08 6.00
N GLY A 28 0.92 -16.93 6.07
CA GLY A 28 0.38 -15.59 5.81
C GLY A 28 0.10 -15.25 4.34
N GLY A 29 0.34 -16.16 3.39
CA GLY A 29 0.22 -15.88 1.95
C GLY A 29 -1.16 -15.35 1.54
N HIS A 30 -2.24 -15.94 2.09
CA HIS A 30 -3.61 -15.48 1.79
C HIS A 30 -3.90 -14.08 2.38
N GLN A 31 -3.46 -13.80 3.60
CA GLN A 31 -3.57 -12.46 4.19
C GLN A 31 -2.75 -11.43 3.40
N ALA A 32 -1.53 -11.81 2.97
CA ALA A 32 -0.67 -10.95 2.18
C ALA A 32 -1.30 -10.57 0.82
N ILE A 33 -1.98 -11.52 0.15
CA ILE A 33 -2.76 -11.23 -1.06
C ILE A 33 -3.89 -10.25 -0.78
N MET A 34 -4.64 -10.43 0.31
CA MET A 34 -5.73 -9.52 0.67
C MET A 34 -5.24 -8.10 0.96
N ILE A 35 -4.16 -7.97 1.72
CA ILE A 35 -3.57 -6.68 2.09
C ILE A 35 -2.98 -5.98 0.86
N SER A 36 -2.36 -6.74 -0.05
CA SER A 36 -1.93 -6.24 -1.36
C SER A 36 -3.11 -5.65 -2.17
N GLY A 37 -4.26 -6.33 -2.17
CA GLY A 37 -5.49 -5.83 -2.78
C GLY A 37 -5.96 -4.50 -2.17
N GLN A 38 -5.92 -4.39 -0.84
CA GLN A 38 -6.27 -3.15 -0.12
C GLN A 38 -5.33 -2.00 -0.45
N LEU A 39 -4.02 -2.25 -0.49
CA LEU A 39 -3.01 -1.28 -0.91
C LEU A 39 -3.27 -0.79 -2.33
N LYS A 40 -3.54 -1.70 -3.27
CA LYS A 40 -3.84 -1.35 -4.66
C LYS A 40 -5.10 -0.49 -4.77
N ALA A 41 -6.12 -0.75 -3.97
CA ALA A 41 -7.32 0.08 -3.91
C ALA A 41 -7.01 1.49 -3.38
N LEU A 42 -6.19 1.61 -2.31
CA LEU A 42 -5.73 2.89 -1.78
C LEU A 42 -4.93 3.71 -2.81
N PHE A 43 -4.01 3.07 -3.53
CA PHE A 43 -3.25 3.75 -4.60
C PHE A 43 -4.15 4.16 -5.76
N SER A 44 -5.14 3.34 -6.11
CA SER A 44 -6.09 3.68 -7.17
C SER A 44 -6.94 4.89 -6.78
N LEU A 45 -7.38 4.95 -5.51
CA LEU A 45 -8.07 6.12 -4.95
C LEU A 45 -7.18 7.36 -4.98
N ALA A 46 -5.91 7.22 -4.61
CA ALA A 46 -4.94 8.32 -4.62
C ALA A 46 -4.64 8.87 -6.01
N LYS A 47 -4.62 8.00 -7.03
CA LYS A 47 -4.40 8.37 -8.43
C LYS A 47 -5.62 9.03 -9.09
N LEU A 48 -6.77 9.10 -8.42
CA LEU A 48 -7.92 9.83 -8.95
C LEU A 48 -7.58 11.33 -9.02
N ARG A 49 -7.80 11.92 -10.20
CA ARG A 49 -7.43 13.31 -10.53
C ARG A 49 -8.08 14.38 -9.63
N ASP A 50 -9.11 14.00 -8.88
CA ASP A 50 -9.90 14.87 -7.99
C ASP A 50 -9.54 14.73 -6.51
N SER A 51 -8.52 13.92 -6.17
CA SER A 51 -8.18 13.59 -4.76
C SER A 51 -7.66 14.78 -3.95
N GLY A 52 -7.29 15.88 -4.61
CA GLY A 52 -6.64 17.03 -3.96
C GLY A 52 -5.30 16.68 -3.30
N MET A 53 -4.64 15.60 -3.74
CA MET A 53 -3.35 15.17 -3.20
C MET A 53 -2.22 16.04 -3.74
N SER A 54 -1.29 16.37 -2.85
CA SER A 54 -0.03 17.02 -3.17
C SER A 54 0.91 16.04 -3.85
N ASP A 55 1.79 16.58 -4.71
CA ASP A 55 2.82 15.81 -5.42
C ASP A 55 3.73 15.00 -4.47
N GLU A 56 4.05 15.57 -3.29
CA GLU A 56 4.80 14.87 -2.24
C GLU A 56 4.07 13.61 -1.71
N CYS A 57 2.75 13.70 -1.51
CA CYS A 57 1.95 12.57 -1.05
C CYS A 57 1.86 11.50 -2.13
N ALA A 58 1.72 11.91 -3.40
CA ALA A 58 1.72 11.00 -4.54
C ALA A 58 3.05 10.24 -4.64
N GLY A 59 4.18 10.94 -4.59
CA GLY A 59 5.51 10.32 -4.65
C GLY A 59 5.78 9.35 -3.49
N MET A 60 5.32 9.67 -2.28
CA MET A 60 5.40 8.74 -1.14
C MET A 60 4.54 7.48 -1.35
N LEU A 61 3.33 7.63 -1.90
CA LEU A 61 2.46 6.49 -2.20
C LEU A 61 3.02 5.62 -3.33
N GLU A 62 3.65 6.22 -4.34
CA GLU A 62 4.34 5.47 -5.40
C GLU A 62 5.49 4.63 -4.87
N GLU A 63 6.27 5.13 -3.90
CA GLU A 63 7.34 4.34 -3.26
C GLU A 63 6.77 3.18 -2.43
N ILE A 64 5.66 3.40 -1.70
CA ILE A 64 4.97 2.33 -0.96
C ILE A 64 4.42 1.29 -1.95
N GLU A 65 3.82 1.71 -3.07
CA GLU A 65 3.33 0.81 -4.12
C GLU A 65 4.46 -0.03 -4.73
N ARG A 66 5.62 0.58 -4.99
CA ARG A 66 6.80 -0.14 -5.48
C ARG A 66 7.26 -1.21 -4.49
N ARG A 67 7.38 -0.87 -3.20
CA ARG A 67 7.78 -1.82 -2.15
C ARG A 67 6.77 -2.96 -2.00
N ALA A 68 5.48 -2.65 -1.99
CA ALA A 68 4.42 -3.64 -1.89
C ALA A 68 4.46 -4.64 -3.05
N ASN A 69 4.65 -4.17 -4.31
CA ASN A 69 4.76 -5.05 -5.46
C ASN A 69 5.95 -6.03 -5.35
N ILE A 70 7.10 -5.57 -4.86
CA ILE A 70 8.28 -6.44 -4.64
C ILE A 70 7.98 -7.55 -3.64
N LEU A 71 7.24 -7.24 -2.57
CA LEU A 71 6.85 -8.21 -1.56
C LEU A 71 5.85 -9.23 -2.11
N VAL A 72 4.87 -8.77 -2.88
CA VAL A 72 3.85 -9.62 -3.49
C VAL A 72 4.46 -10.56 -4.54
N SER A 73 5.46 -10.12 -5.30
CA SER A 73 6.20 -11.00 -6.22
C SER A 73 6.93 -12.16 -5.54
N ARG A 74 7.07 -12.14 -4.20
CA ARG A 74 7.68 -13.23 -3.42
C ARG A 74 6.65 -14.21 -2.85
N LEU A 75 5.36 -13.89 -2.93
CA LEU A 75 4.31 -14.77 -2.45
C LEU A 75 4.16 -15.97 -3.40
N PRO A 76 3.95 -17.18 -2.86
CA PRO A 76 3.58 -18.34 -3.68
C PRO A 76 2.19 -18.12 -4.29
N GLU A 77 2.03 -18.53 -5.56
CA GLU A 77 0.79 -18.42 -6.35
C GLU A 77 -0.39 -19.22 -5.77
#